data_AF-A0A1D6EE95-F1
#
_entry.id   AF-A0A1D6EE95-F1
#
_cell.length_a   1.000
_cell.length_b   1.000
_cell.length_c   1.000
_cell.angle_alpha   90.00
_cell.angle_beta   90.00
_cell.angle_gamma   90.00
#
_symmetry.space_group_name_H-M   'P 1'
#
loop_
_entity.id
_entity.type
_entity.pdbx_description
1 polymer ?
#
loop_
_entity_poly.entity_id
_entity_poly.type
_entity_poly.pdbx_seq_one_letter_code
_entity_poly.pdbx_strand_id
1 'polypeptide(L)'
;MNHIKDFTFVHGYIEPVLVILHEREPTWAGRISSKSQTCMLSAFSISMGLKQHPMIWSAAKLPHDAYQLLAVPPPISGILVICANSIHYHSQSTSCSLALNSFSSQPDGSPEILKTSFHVELDVAKATWLSHDIVMFSSKNGEILLLTVVYDGRAVQRLDLMKSKASVLSSGATTLGSSFIFLGSRLADSLLVQFSCGMPTSVLPDLTDEPADIESDLPFSKRLKRIPSDVLQDVTSVEELSFHNKAVPNIVDSAEKISFVVRDALINVGPLKDFAYGLRTNSDPNAAGIAKQSNYELVIMILLPFNSRL
;
A
#
# COMPACT_ATOMS: atom_id res chain seq x y z
N MET A 1 -10.74 -28.71 1.07
CA MET A 1 -9.73 -27.66 1.29
C MET A 1 -9.31 -27.74 2.73
N ASN A 2 -8.00 -27.84 2.99
CA ASN A 2 -7.46 -27.96 4.33
C ASN A 2 -6.50 -26.78 4.55
N HIS A 3 -6.37 -26.31 5.80
CA HIS A 3 -5.41 -25.27 6.19
C HIS A 3 -5.52 -23.97 5.36
N ILE A 4 -6.65 -23.27 5.50
CA ILE A 4 -6.84 -21.95 4.89
C ILE A 4 -5.90 -20.95 5.57
N LYS A 5 -5.14 -20.20 4.78
CA LYS A 5 -4.27 -19.13 5.25
C LYS A 5 -4.93 -17.76 5.13
N ASP A 6 -5.56 -17.49 3.99
CA ASP A 6 -6.25 -16.23 3.72
C ASP A 6 -7.31 -16.40 2.62
N PHE A 7 -8.25 -15.48 2.53
CA PHE A 7 -9.25 -15.44 1.47
C PHE A 7 -9.66 -14.00 1.15
N THR A 8 -9.98 -13.72 -0.11
CA THR A 8 -10.44 -12.40 -0.53
C THR A 8 -11.35 -12.47 -1.74
N PHE A 9 -12.20 -11.46 -1.91
CA PHE A 9 -13.01 -11.30 -3.11
C PHE A 9 -12.22 -10.56 -4.17
N VAL A 10 -12.27 -11.04 -5.40
CA VAL A 10 -11.58 -10.41 -6.54
C VAL A 10 -12.54 -9.61 -7.42
N HIS A 11 -11.99 -8.59 -8.06
CA HIS A 11 -12.73 -7.70 -8.95
C HIS A 11 -12.79 -8.24 -10.39
N GLY A 12 -13.69 -7.69 -11.20
CA GLY A 12 -13.76 -7.95 -12.64
C GLY A 12 -14.67 -9.10 -13.07
N TYR A 13 -15.36 -9.76 -12.13
CA TYR A 13 -16.31 -10.83 -12.42
C TYR A 13 -17.76 -10.37 -12.27
N ILE A 14 -18.65 -10.97 -13.05
CA ILE A 14 -20.09 -10.69 -13.02
C ILE A 14 -20.70 -11.23 -11.72
N GLU A 15 -20.35 -12.47 -11.36
CA GLU A 15 -20.67 -13.06 -10.07
C GLU A 15 -19.52 -12.81 -9.07
N PRO A 16 -19.79 -12.74 -7.76
CA PRO A 16 -18.74 -12.58 -6.76
C PRO A 16 -17.83 -13.81 -6.75
N VAL A 17 -16.54 -13.58 -7.00
CA VAL A 17 -15.53 -14.63 -6.98
C VAL A 17 -14.72 -14.55 -5.68
N LEU A 18 -14.74 -15.63 -4.92
CA LEU A 18 -13.94 -15.81 -3.70
C LEU A 18 -12.67 -16.60 -4.04
N VAL A 19 -11.51 -16.01 -3.77
CA VAL A 19 -10.22 -16.68 -3.90
C VAL A 19 -9.71 -17.06 -2.51
N ILE A 20 -9.31 -18.32 -2.36
CA ILE A 20 -8.83 -18.89 -1.10
C ILE A 20 -7.38 -19.33 -1.29
N LEU A 21 -6.50 -18.86 -0.41
CA LEU A 21 -5.14 -19.37 -0.23
C LEU A 21 -5.17 -20.46 0.82
N HIS A 22 -4.73 -21.65 0.45
CA HIS A 22 -4.70 -22.81 1.33
C HIS A 22 -3.44 -23.64 1.10
N GLU A 23 -3.13 -24.48 2.08
CA GLU A 23 -1.96 -25.36 2.04
C GLU A 23 -2.40 -26.83 2.00
N ARG A 24 -1.99 -27.52 0.94
CA ARG A 24 -2.37 -28.92 0.73
C ARG A 24 -1.78 -29.82 1.82
N GLU A 25 -0.53 -29.57 2.16
CA GLU A 25 0.22 -30.28 3.19
C GLU A 25 1.06 -29.28 3.99
N PRO A 26 0.77 -29.07 5.28
CA PRO A 26 1.51 -28.14 6.11
C PRO A 26 3.01 -28.44 6.12
N THR A 27 3.82 -27.43 5.82
CA THR A 27 5.27 -27.46 5.94
C THR A 27 5.79 -26.33 6.83
N TRP A 28 7.08 -26.36 7.13
CA TRP A 28 7.77 -25.35 7.93
C TRP A 28 9.21 -25.19 7.44
N ALA A 29 9.90 -24.14 7.89
CA ALA A 29 11.18 -23.74 7.33
C ALA A 29 12.26 -24.85 7.29
N GLY A 30 12.31 -25.75 8.28
CA GLY A 30 13.28 -26.85 8.28
C GLY A 30 12.95 -28.00 7.34
N ARG A 31 11.78 -28.00 6.68
CA ARG A 31 11.39 -29.00 5.67
C ARG A 31 11.44 -28.47 4.24
N ILE A 32 11.89 -27.24 4.02
CA ILE A 32 11.94 -26.60 2.70
C ILE A 32 12.73 -27.45 1.69
N SER A 33 13.82 -28.11 2.12
CA SER A 33 14.62 -28.99 1.26
C SER A 33 13.84 -30.18 0.67
N SER A 34 12.77 -30.58 1.35
CA SER A 34 11.87 -31.66 0.89
C SER A 34 10.58 -31.14 0.27
N LYS A 35 10.01 -30.07 0.82
CA LYS A 35 8.70 -29.51 0.46
C LYS A 35 8.69 -27.99 0.64
N SER A 36 9.01 -27.28 -0.44
CA SER A 36 9.01 -25.82 -0.49
C SER A 36 7.75 -25.22 -1.15
N GLN A 37 7.03 -26.00 -1.96
CA GLN A 37 5.91 -25.55 -2.80
C GLN A 37 4.59 -26.22 -2.39
N THR A 38 4.06 -25.87 -1.23
CA THR A 38 2.88 -26.54 -0.63
C THR A 38 1.58 -25.75 -0.75
N CYS A 39 1.66 -24.46 -1.06
CA CYS A 39 0.50 -23.57 -1.11
C CYS A 39 -0.21 -23.63 -2.47
N MET A 40 -1.50 -23.31 -2.46
CA MET A 40 -2.38 -23.31 -3.63
C MET A 40 -3.45 -22.22 -3.51
N LEU A 41 -3.78 -21.61 -4.64
CA LEU A 41 -4.97 -20.77 -4.80
C LEU A 41 -6.09 -21.57 -5.41
N SER A 42 -7.32 -21.29 -4.98
CA SER A 42 -8.51 -21.71 -5.72
C SER A 42 -9.55 -20.62 -5.70
N ALA A 43 -10.10 -20.33 -6.87
CA ALA A 43 -11.11 -19.32 -7.09
C ALA A 43 -12.47 -19.96 -7.33
N PHE A 44 -13.47 -19.51 -6.59
CA PHE A 44 -14.85 -20.00 -6.68
C PHE A 44 -15.79 -18.88 -7.10
N SER A 45 -16.59 -19.12 -8.13
CA SER A 45 -17.71 -18.22 -8.46
C SER A 45 -18.88 -18.56 -7.56
N ILE A 46 -19.42 -17.59 -6.84
CA ILE A 46 -20.54 -17.83 -5.93
C ILE A 46 -21.84 -17.43 -6.63
N SER A 47 -22.57 -18.44 -7.10
CA SER A 47 -23.90 -18.24 -7.68
C SER A 47 -24.96 -18.35 -6.58
N MET A 48 -25.49 -17.19 -6.16
CA MET A 48 -26.50 -17.13 -5.10
C MET A 48 -27.84 -17.76 -5.52
N GLY A 49 -28.18 -17.69 -6.82
CA GLY A 49 -29.44 -18.25 -7.35
C GLY A 49 -29.43 -19.77 -7.36
N LEU A 50 -28.35 -20.37 -7.87
CA LEU A 50 -28.21 -21.84 -7.95
C LEU A 50 -27.69 -22.45 -6.64
N LYS A 51 -27.26 -21.63 -5.67
CA LYS A 51 -26.58 -22.06 -4.42
C LYS A 51 -25.39 -22.97 -4.71
N GLN A 52 -24.70 -22.73 -5.82
CA GLN A 52 -23.53 -23.48 -6.26
C GLN A 52 -22.29 -22.58 -6.24
N HIS A 53 -21.15 -23.20 -5.99
CA HIS A 53 -19.85 -22.54 -5.95
C HIS A 53 -18.82 -23.29 -6.81
N PRO A 54 -18.96 -23.30 -8.14
CA PRO A 54 -17.98 -23.94 -9.00
C PRO A 54 -16.59 -23.29 -8.85
N MET A 55 -15.55 -24.13 -8.86
CA MET A 55 -14.17 -23.66 -8.96
C MET A 55 -13.88 -23.25 -10.40
N ILE A 56 -13.60 -21.97 -10.63
CA ILE A 56 -13.39 -21.41 -11.97
C ILE A 56 -11.93 -21.48 -12.43
N TRP A 57 -10.98 -21.41 -11.50
CA TRP A 57 -9.56 -21.62 -11.76
C TRP A 57 -8.80 -21.90 -10.46
N SER A 58 -7.58 -22.42 -10.59
CA SER A 58 -6.68 -22.68 -9.47
C SER A 58 -5.23 -22.51 -9.89
N ALA A 59 -4.37 -22.14 -8.94
CA ALA A 59 -2.93 -22.06 -9.15
C ALA A 59 -2.22 -22.87 -8.06
N ALA A 60 -1.50 -23.91 -8.44
CA ALA A 60 -0.76 -24.78 -7.53
C ALA A 60 0.73 -24.42 -7.51
N LYS A 61 1.50 -25.10 -6.63
CA LYS A 61 2.95 -24.94 -6.49
C LYS A 61 3.37 -23.52 -6.09
N LEU A 62 2.61 -22.91 -5.19
CA LEU A 62 3.00 -21.64 -4.58
C LEU A 62 3.94 -21.87 -3.40
N PRO A 63 4.83 -20.90 -3.11
CA PRO A 63 5.74 -20.99 -2.00
C PRO A 63 5.03 -21.21 -0.67
N HIS A 64 5.62 -22.05 0.17
CA HIS A 64 5.11 -22.37 1.50
C HIS A 64 4.96 -21.15 2.43
N ASP A 65 5.73 -20.09 2.20
CA ASP A 65 5.75 -18.85 2.97
C ASP A 65 4.70 -17.83 2.51
N ALA A 66 3.80 -18.21 1.59
CA ALA A 66 2.61 -17.43 1.26
C ALA A 66 1.69 -17.31 2.48
N TYR A 67 1.27 -16.09 2.83
CA TYR A 67 0.46 -15.86 4.03
C TYR A 67 -0.70 -14.89 3.83
N GLN A 68 -0.69 -14.03 2.81
CA GLN A 68 -1.72 -13.02 2.60
C GLN A 68 -2.08 -12.87 1.12
N LEU A 69 -3.35 -12.55 0.88
CA LEU A 69 -3.93 -12.21 -0.40
C LEU A 69 -4.31 -10.74 -0.47
N LEU A 70 -4.07 -10.13 -1.63
CA LEU A 70 -4.48 -8.77 -1.92
C LEU A 70 -5.16 -8.73 -3.29
N ALA A 71 -6.46 -8.48 -3.30
CA ALA A 71 -7.22 -8.33 -4.55
C ALA A 71 -6.74 -7.08 -5.29
N VAL A 72 -6.45 -7.23 -6.58
CA VAL A 72 -6.02 -6.13 -7.43
C VAL A 72 -7.25 -5.30 -7.86
N PRO A 73 -7.24 -3.97 -7.68
CA PRO A 73 -8.35 -3.12 -8.08
C PRO A 73 -8.57 -3.11 -9.59
N PRO A 74 -9.77 -2.68 -10.04
CA PRO A 74 -9.98 -2.32 -11.43
C PRO A 74 -9.04 -1.18 -11.86
N PRO A 75 -8.55 -1.15 -13.11
CA PRO A 75 -8.94 -2.01 -14.24
C PRO A 75 -8.15 -3.33 -14.37
N ILE A 76 -7.03 -3.49 -13.66
CA ILE A 76 -6.09 -4.62 -13.86
C ILE A 76 -6.75 -5.96 -13.47
N SER A 77 -7.45 -5.97 -12.33
CA SER A 77 -8.08 -7.17 -11.75
C SER A 77 -7.06 -8.30 -11.47
N GLY A 78 -7.51 -9.40 -10.85
CA GLY A 78 -6.62 -10.49 -10.42
C GLY A 78 -6.24 -10.39 -8.94
N ILE A 79 -5.16 -11.06 -8.56
CA ILE A 79 -4.77 -11.21 -7.16
C ILE A 79 -3.25 -11.20 -6.98
N LEU A 80 -2.80 -10.52 -5.93
CA LEU A 80 -1.43 -10.61 -5.42
C LEU A 80 -1.39 -11.57 -4.24
N VAL A 81 -0.46 -12.52 -4.30
CA VAL A 81 -0.09 -13.43 -3.22
C VAL A 81 1.19 -12.90 -2.61
N ILE A 82 1.11 -12.55 -1.33
CA ILE A 82 2.24 -12.04 -0.57
C ILE A 82 2.86 -13.20 0.20
N CYS A 83 4.13 -13.44 -0.08
CA CYS A 83 4.99 -14.36 0.66
C CYS A 83 6.05 -13.57 1.43
N ALA A 84 6.73 -14.22 2.38
CA ALA A 84 7.83 -13.57 3.09
C ALA A 84 8.99 -13.17 2.15
N ASN A 85 9.32 -14.01 1.18
CA ASN A 85 10.49 -13.84 0.31
C ASN A 85 10.17 -13.58 -1.17
N SER A 86 8.88 -13.55 -1.54
CA SER A 86 8.46 -13.35 -2.93
C SER A 86 7.05 -12.74 -3.00
N ILE A 87 6.72 -12.14 -4.14
CA ILE A 87 5.37 -11.64 -4.45
C ILE A 87 4.94 -12.30 -5.76
N HIS A 88 3.72 -12.82 -5.82
CA HIS A 88 3.18 -13.46 -7.01
C HIS A 88 1.87 -12.82 -7.40
N TYR A 89 1.76 -12.35 -8.63
CA TYR A 89 0.50 -11.96 -9.24
C TYR A 89 -0.09 -13.14 -10.01
N HIS A 90 -1.37 -13.37 -9.82
CA HIS A 90 -2.14 -14.36 -10.55
C HIS A 90 -3.45 -13.77 -11.08
N SER A 91 -3.73 -14.09 -12.34
CA SER A 91 -5.05 -13.96 -12.96
C SER A 91 -5.45 -15.29 -13.58
N GLN A 92 -6.62 -15.35 -14.22
CA GLN A 92 -7.06 -16.56 -14.91
C GLN A 92 -6.15 -16.94 -16.09
N SER A 93 -5.50 -15.96 -16.73
CA SER A 93 -4.72 -16.15 -17.95
C SER A 93 -3.23 -15.86 -17.80
N THR A 94 -2.84 -15.06 -16.81
CA THR A 94 -1.45 -14.59 -16.64
C THR A 94 -0.99 -14.76 -15.20
N SER A 95 0.31 -15.01 -15.05
CA SER A 95 0.97 -15.01 -13.75
C SER A 95 2.33 -14.35 -13.90
N CYS A 96 2.71 -13.55 -12.92
CA CYS A 96 4.06 -12.99 -12.84
C CYS A 96 4.51 -12.96 -11.39
N SER A 97 5.80 -12.99 -11.17
CA SER A 97 6.35 -13.18 -9.83
C SER A 97 7.65 -12.41 -9.66
N LEU A 98 7.90 -11.97 -8.44
CA LEU A 98 9.04 -11.14 -8.04
C LEU A 98 9.72 -11.76 -6.82
N ALA A 99 11.00 -12.05 -6.94
CA ALA A 99 11.83 -12.55 -5.84
C ALA A 99 12.41 -11.35 -5.07
N LEU A 100 12.23 -11.35 -3.75
CA LEU A 100 12.65 -10.25 -2.88
C LEU A 100 14.04 -10.47 -2.28
N ASN A 101 14.49 -11.73 -2.22
CA ASN A 101 15.77 -12.10 -1.67
C ASN A 101 16.21 -13.51 -2.16
N SER A 102 17.40 -13.93 -1.74
CA SER A 102 17.99 -15.22 -2.12
C SER A 102 17.30 -16.45 -1.49
N PHE A 103 16.41 -16.26 -0.52
CA PHE A 103 15.62 -17.34 0.08
C PHE A 103 14.32 -17.62 -0.66
N SER A 104 14.00 -16.87 -1.73
CA SER A 104 12.82 -17.13 -2.54
C SER A 104 12.87 -18.54 -3.14
N SER A 105 11.92 -19.41 -2.80
CA SER A 105 11.84 -20.76 -3.36
C SER A 105 11.11 -20.76 -4.69
N GLN A 106 11.75 -21.26 -5.74
CA GLN A 106 11.12 -21.48 -7.04
C GLN A 106 10.70 -22.93 -7.26
N PRO A 107 9.65 -23.18 -8.06
CA PRO A 107 9.38 -24.51 -8.57
C PRO A 107 10.51 -24.94 -9.53
N ASP A 108 10.94 -26.20 -9.42
CA ASP A 108 11.94 -26.74 -10.36
C ASP A 108 11.46 -26.61 -11.82
N GLY A 109 12.28 -26.02 -12.68
CA GLY A 109 11.98 -25.82 -14.10
C GLY A 109 11.09 -24.60 -14.43
N SER A 110 10.79 -23.73 -13.47
CA SER A 110 10.12 -22.46 -13.77
C SER A 110 11.05 -21.49 -14.51
N PRO A 111 10.51 -20.58 -15.34
CA PRO A 111 11.29 -19.46 -15.89
C PRO A 111 11.91 -18.64 -14.75
N GLU A 112 13.06 -18.02 -15.02
CA GLU A 112 13.76 -17.21 -14.02
C GLU A 112 12.86 -16.05 -13.56
N ILE A 113 12.64 -15.98 -12.25
CA ILE A 113 11.89 -14.88 -11.65
C ILE A 113 12.71 -13.60 -11.67
N LEU A 114 12.05 -12.48 -11.96
CA LEU A 114 12.63 -11.16 -11.79
C LEU A 114 13.04 -10.96 -10.33
N LYS A 115 14.29 -10.56 -10.09
CA LYS A 115 14.82 -10.28 -8.76
C LYS A 115 14.80 -8.79 -8.51
N THR A 116 14.44 -8.40 -7.29
CA THR A 116 14.58 -7.01 -6.85
C THR A 116 16.05 -6.59 -6.82
N SER A 117 16.32 -5.31 -7.04
CA SER A 117 17.67 -4.73 -6.98
C SER A 117 18.25 -4.70 -5.57
N PHE A 118 17.42 -4.93 -4.56
CA PHE A 118 17.80 -4.96 -3.14
C PHE A 118 17.14 -6.14 -2.43
N HIS A 119 17.72 -6.54 -1.31
CA HIS A 119 17.16 -7.58 -0.45
C HIS A 119 16.15 -7.00 0.53
N VAL A 120 14.97 -7.63 0.60
CA VAL A 120 13.94 -7.31 1.58
C VAL A 120 13.12 -8.54 1.94
N GLU A 121 12.50 -8.50 3.12
CA GLU A 121 11.55 -9.51 3.60
C GLU A 121 10.21 -8.84 3.88
N LEU A 122 9.13 -9.45 3.40
CA LEU A 122 7.75 -9.00 3.63
C LEU A 122 7.05 -9.84 4.70
N ASP A 123 7.80 -10.44 5.61
CA ASP A 123 7.22 -11.15 6.75
C ASP A 123 6.40 -10.18 7.63
N VAL A 124 5.13 -10.52 7.87
CA VAL A 124 4.13 -9.72 8.61
C VAL A 124 3.92 -8.30 8.04
N ALA A 125 4.30 -8.04 6.79
CA ALA A 125 4.11 -6.75 6.17
C ALA A 125 2.61 -6.38 6.06
N LYS A 126 2.30 -5.09 6.13
CA LYS A 126 0.94 -4.58 5.94
C LYS A 126 0.85 -3.85 4.61
N ALA A 127 -0.14 -4.22 3.80
CA ALA A 127 -0.30 -3.71 2.45
C ALA A 127 -1.59 -2.88 2.33
N THR A 128 -1.53 -1.80 1.54
CA THR A 128 -2.71 -1.04 1.14
C THR A 128 -2.51 -0.44 -0.25
N TRP A 129 -3.59 -0.27 -1.01
CA TRP A 129 -3.55 0.28 -2.37
C TRP A 129 -3.56 1.81 -2.33
N LEU A 130 -2.51 2.44 -2.89
CA LEU A 130 -2.46 3.90 -3.07
C LEU A 130 -3.17 4.33 -4.35
N SER A 131 -3.13 3.47 -5.37
CA SER A 131 -3.74 3.63 -6.67
C SER A 131 -4.20 2.24 -7.16
N HIS A 132 -4.67 2.13 -8.40
CA HIS A 132 -5.04 0.86 -9.03
C HIS A 132 -3.82 -0.03 -9.37
N ASP A 133 -2.64 0.57 -9.46
CA ASP A 133 -1.37 -0.02 -9.91
C ASP A 133 -0.27 0.03 -8.84
N ILE A 134 -0.42 0.86 -7.81
CA ILE A 134 0.58 1.07 -6.77
C ILE A 134 0.09 0.55 -5.42
N VAL A 135 0.80 -0.44 -4.87
CA VAL A 135 0.62 -0.97 -3.51
C VAL A 135 1.72 -0.42 -2.61
N MET A 136 1.33 0.06 -1.44
CA MET A 136 2.25 0.40 -0.36
C MET A 136 2.34 -0.76 0.63
N PHE A 137 3.56 -1.20 0.92
CA PHE A 137 3.86 -2.11 2.01
C PHE A 137 4.54 -1.36 3.15
N SER A 138 4.07 -1.58 4.38
CA SER A 138 4.84 -1.31 5.60
C SER A 138 5.49 -2.62 6.04
N SER A 139 6.82 -2.69 5.96
CA SER A 139 7.60 -3.83 6.45
C SER A 139 7.57 -3.92 7.98
N LYS A 140 7.98 -5.08 8.52
CA LYS A 140 8.16 -5.31 9.97
C LYS A 140 9.16 -4.34 10.64
N ASN A 141 10.03 -3.72 9.86
CA ASN A 141 10.99 -2.73 10.33
C ASN A 141 10.47 -1.28 10.21
N GLY A 142 9.25 -1.08 9.72
CA GLY A 142 8.68 0.27 9.48
C GLY A 142 9.13 0.89 8.16
N GLU A 143 9.93 0.19 7.35
CA GLU A 143 10.25 0.62 5.98
C GLU A 143 8.99 0.63 5.11
N ILE A 144 8.76 1.72 4.39
CA ILE A 144 7.73 1.81 3.35
C ILE A 144 8.34 1.37 2.02
N LEU A 145 7.71 0.38 1.40
CA LEU A 145 8.05 -0.13 0.09
C LEU A 145 6.86 0.11 -0.85
N LEU A 146 7.15 0.45 -2.10
CA LEU A 146 6.15 0.69 -3.13
C LEU A 146 6.29 -0.36 -4.22
N LEU A 147 5.25 -1.15 -4.41
CA LEU A 147 5.14 -2.11 -5.50
C LEU A 147 4.30 -1.50 -6.60
N THR A 148 4.87 -1.43 -7.79
CA THR A 148 4.18 -1.02 -9.02
C THR A 148 3.84 -2.26 -9.84
N VAL A 149 2.56 -2.44 -10.11
CA VAL A 149 2.06 -3.49 -11.00
C VAL A 149 2.08 -2.93 -12.43
N VAL A 150 3.09 -3.32 -13.21
CA VAL A 150 3.28 -2.80 -14.56
C VAL A 150 2.28 -3.47 -15.50
N TYR A 151 1.22 -2.73 -15.83
CA TYR A 151 0.12 -3.18 -16.68
C TYR A 151 0.12 -2.44 -18.02
N ASP A 152 0.00 -3.18 -19.12
CA ASP A 152 0.06 -2.62 -20.48
C ASP A 152 -1.33 -2.40 -21.12
N GLY A 153 -2.41 -2.58 -20.35
CA GLY A 153 -3.79 -2.52 -20.86
C GLY A 153 -4.37 -3.90 -21.23
N ARG A 154 -3.55 -4.95 -21.31
CA ARG A 154 -3.99 -6.32 -21.60
C ARG A 154 -3.59 -7.29 -20.51
N ALA A 155 -2.35 -7.20 -20.04
CA ALA A 155 -1.77 -8.11 -19.07
C ALA A 155 -0.79 -7.37 -18.14
N VAL A 156 -0.60 -7.94 -16.95
CA VAL A 156 0.50 -7.52 -16.07
C VAL A 156 1.78 -8.12 -16.63
N GLN A 157 2.71 -7.24 -16.99
CA GLN A 157 3.99 -7.61 -17.58
C GLN A 157 5.01 -7.99 -16.51
N ARG A 158 5.10 -7.18 -15.44
CA ARG A 158 6.03 -7.41 -14.32
C ARG A 158 5.59 -6.67 -13.07
N LEU A 159 6.31 -6.93 -11.99
CA LEU A 159 6.15 -6.28 -10.71
C LEU A 159 7.48 -5.57 -10.38
N ASP A 160 7.42 -4.27 -10.10
CA ASP A 160 8.60 -3.47 -9.78
C ASP A 160 8.47 -2.98 -8.33
N LEU A 161 9.41 -3.36 -7.46
CA LEU A 161 9.42 -2.95 -6.05
C LEU A 161 10.51 -1.91 -5.79
N MET A 162 10.14 -0.83 -5.12
CA MET A 162 11.05 0.27 -4.77
C MET A 162 10.98 0.58 -3.28
N LYS A 163 12.11 1.01 -2.72
CA LYS A 163 12.15 1.58 -1.36
C LYS A 163 11.78 3.05 -1.42
N SER A 164 10.92 3.49 -0.50
CA SER A 164 10.58 4.91 -0.37
C SER A 164 11.26 5.52 0.86
N LYS A 165 10.55 5.57 1.99
CA LYS A 165 11.03 6.13 3.27
C LYS A 165 10.73 5.17 4.42
N ALA A 166 11.38 5.36 5.55
CA ALA A 166 10.95 4.72 6.79
C ALA A 166 9.80 5.49 7.44
N SER A 167 8.92 4.78 8.14
CA SER A 167 7.80 5.30 8.92
C SER A 167 7.65 4.49 10.21
N VAL A 168 6.52 4.65 10.89
CA VAL A 168 6.17 3.89 12.10
C VAL A 168 5.97 2.41 11.81
N LEU A 169 6.22 1.58 12.82
CA LEU A 169 5.90 0.16 12.81
C LEU A 169 4.39 -0.04 12.69
N SER A 170 3.89 -0.20 11.47
CA SER A 170 2.45 -0.24 11.20
C SER A 170 1.91 -1.64 11.51
N SER A 171 0.92 -1.70 12.40
CA SER A 171 0.10 -2.90 12.64
C SER A 171 -1.07 -3.01 11.66
N GLY A 172 -1.47 -1.89 11.04
CA GLY A 172 -2.44 -1.84 9.96
C GLY A 172 -2.21 -0.58 9.10
N ALA A 173 -2.62 -0.65 7.84
CA ALA A 173 -2.56 0.47 6.91
C ALA A 173 -3.86 0.52 6.10
N THR A 174 -4.44 1.71 5.96
CA THR A 174 -5.62 1.92 5.11
C THR A 174 -5.51 3.24 4.38
N THR A 175 -5.92 3.27 3.12
CA THR A 175 -6.07 4.51 2.37
C THR A 175 -7.39 5.20 2.71
N LEU A 176 -7.35 6.52 2.70
CA LEU A 176 -8.47 7.41 2.96
C LEU A 176 -8.57 8.43 1.81
N GLY A 177 -9.63 8.29 1.01
CA GLY A 177 -9.79 9.10 -0.19
C GLY A 177 -8.65 8.86 -1.19
N SER A 178 -8.21 9.92 -1.88
CA SER A 178 -7.22 9.86 -2.96
C SER A 178 -5.81 10.31 -2.57
N SER A 179 -5.61 10.77 -1.33
CA SER A 179 -4.35 11.42 -0.94
C SER A 179 -3.90 11.15 0.48
N PHE A 180 -4.65 10.36 1.27
CA PHE A 180 -4.27 10.07 2.66
C PHE A 180 -4.14 8.57 2.89
N ILE A 181 -3.21 8.22 3.77
CA ILE A 181 -3.02 6.89 4.32
C ILE A 181 -3.03 7.03 5.84
N PHE A 182 -3.80 6.19 6.51
CA PHE A 182 -3.71 6.03 7.95
C PHE A 182 -2.85 4.80 8.26
N LEU A 183 -1.77 5.03 8.99
CA LEU A 183 -0.83 4.02 9.48
C LEU A 183 -1.11 3.78 10.97
N GLY A 184 -1.88 2.74 11.25
CA GLY A 184 -2.18 2.34 12.62
C GLY A 184 -1.00 1.58 13.24
N SER A 185 -0.52 2.02 14.39
CA SER A 185 0.55 1.33 15.13
C SER A 185 0.09 0.92 16.52
N ARG A 186 0.50 -0.27 16.96
CA ARG A 186 0.36 -0.74 18.34
C ARG A 186 1.56 -0.41 19.22
N LEU A 187 2.67 0.05 18.62
CA LEU A 187 3.96 0.27 19.30
C LEU A 187 4.41 1.74 19.30
N ALA A 188 3.79 2.56 18.46
CA ALA A 188 4.05 3.99 18.33
C ALA A 188 2.72 4.71 18.08
N ASP A 189 2.75 6.04 18.04
CA ASP A 189 1.61 6.85 17.61
C ASP A 189 1.19 6.44 16.20
N SER A 190 -0.13 6.40 15.99
CA SER A 190 -0.69 6.11 14.67
C SER A 190 -0.67 7.38 13.83
N LEU A 191 -0.24 7.30 12.58
CA LEU A 191 -0.01 8.49 11.76
C LEU A 191 -1.04 8.61 10.64
N LEU A 192 -1.52 9.83 10.42
CA LEU A 192 -2.20 10.21 9.18
C LEU A 192 -1.17 10.85 8.26
N VAL A 193 -0.92 10.19 7.13
CA VAL A 193 0.10 10.60 6.16
C VAL A 193 -0.60 11.01 4.87
N GLN A 194 -0.33 12.22 4.40
CA GLN A 194 -0.70 12.63 3.05
C GLN A 194 0.37 12.14 2.07
N PHE A 195 -0.05 11.53 0.98
CA PHE A 195 0.80 11.20 -0.15
C PHE A 195 0.38 11.99 -1.38
N SER A 196 1.36 12.36 -2.20
CA SER A 196 1.13 12.97 -3.51
C SER A 196 1.90 12.19 -4.55
N CYS A 197 1.17 11.62 -5.51
CA CYS A 197 1.75 11.01 -6.70
C CYS A 197 2.06 12.13 -7.69
N GLY A 198 3.34 12.32 -8.02
CA GLY A 198 3.76 13.28 -9.03
C GLY A 198 3.32 12.84 -10.42
N MET A 199 2.04 13.00 -10.77
CA MET A 199 1.65 13.01 -12.17
C MET A 199 2.39 14.18 -12.85
N PRO A 200 2.93 13.99 -14.07
CA PRO A 200 3.32 15.12 -14.89
C PRO A 200 2.03 15.88 -15.22
N THR A 201 1.74 16.92 -14.45
CA THR A 201 0.77 17.93 -14.86
C THR A 201 1.32 18.52 -16.14
N SER A 202 0.57 18.39 -17.24
CA SER A 202 0.85 19.16 -18.44
C SER A 202 0.88 20.62 -18.00
N VAL A 203 2.05 21.25 -18.11
CA VAL A 203 2.22 22.67 -17.89
C VAL A 203 1.23 23.37 -18.83
N LEU A 204 0.17 23.95 -18.26
CA LEU A 204 -0.57 24.99 -18.98
C LEU A 204 0.45 26.12 -19.19
N PRO A 205 0.65 26.64 -20.41
CA PRO A 205 1.52 27.79 -20.59
C PRO A 205 0.92 28.96 -19.82
N ASP A 206 1.63 29.37 -18.78
CA ASP A 206 1.39 30.60 -18.05
C ASP A 206 1.68 31.76 -19.01
N LEU A 207 0.62 32.45 -19.44
CA LEU A 207 0.71 33.74 -20.11
C LEU A 207 0.16 34.76 -19.12
N THR A 208 1.05 35.38 -18.34
CA THR A 208 1.34 36.83 -18.38
C THR A 208 2.19 37.21 -17.16
N ASP A 209 3.45 37.55 -17.41
CA ASP A 209 4.17 38.57 -16.64
C ASP A 209 3.49 39.93 -16.90
N GLU A 210 3.17 40.68 -15.86
CA GLU A 210 3.68 42.05 -15.63
C GLU A 210 3.30 42.50 -14.19
N PRO A 211 4.13 43.34 -13.53
CA PRO A 211 4.07 43.60 -12.09
C PRO A 211 3.27 44.86 -11.75
N ALA A 212 2.59 44.87 -10.61
CA ALA A 212 2.20 46.11 -9.92
C ALA A 212 1.94 45.85 -8.43
N ASP A 213 2.75 46.51 -7.60
CA ASP A 213 2.49 46.76 -6.18
C ASP A 213 1.14 47.46 -5.95
N ILE A 214 0.48 47.14 -4.83
CA ILE A 214 -0.11 48.08 -3.85
C ILE A 214 -0.88 47.27 -2.77
N GLU A 215 -0.50 47.50 -1.51
CA GLU A 215 -1.19 47.07 -0.28
C GLU A 215 -2.62 47.64 -0.19
N SER A 216 -3.59 46.84 0.27
CA SER A 216 -4.56 47.27 1.30
C SER A 216 -5.53 46.15 1.74
N ASP A 217 -5.65 46.07 3.06
CA ASP A 217 -6.52 45.33 3.98
C ASP A 217 -7.99 44.94 3.62
N LEU A 218 -8.35 43.74 4.13
CA LEU A 218 -9.56 43.36 4.90
C LEU A 218 -10.92 43.03 4.20
N PRO A 219 -11.82 42.25 4.88
CA PRO A 219 -12.46 41.06 4.30
C PRO A 219 -13.99 41.12 4.26
N PHE A 220 -14.67 40.27 3.48
CA PHE A 220 -15.84 39.46 3.91
C PHE A 220 -16.51 38.66 2.76
N SER A 221 -16.64 37.35 3.03
CA SER A 221 -17.86 36.53 2.89
C SER A 221 -18.49 36.14 1.54
N LYS A 222 -18.97 34.87 1.59
CA LYS A 222 -20.18 34.28 0.99
C LYS A 222 -20.07 33.56 -0.36
N ARG A 223 -20.15 32.23 -0.21
CA ARG A 223 -21.12 31.31 -0.86
C ARG A 223 -21.18 31.28 -2.39
N LEU A 224 -20.56 30.21 -2.92
CA LEU A 224 -21.21 29.10 -3.63
C LEU A 224 -22.21 29.46 -4.74
N LYS A 225 -21.81 29.28 -6.01
CA LYS A 225 -22.72 28.89 -7.09
C LYS A 225 -22.04 27.92 -8.08
N ARG A 226 -22.56 26.68 -8.05
CA ARG A 226 -22.63 25.75 -9.19
C ARG A 226 -23.38 26.41 -10.35
N ILE A 227 -23.03 26.05 -11.60
CA ILE A 227 -23.92 25.63 -12.71
C ILE A 227 -23.06 25.35 -13.98
N PRO A 228 -23.53 24.50 -14.92
CA PRO A 228 -22.71 23.59 -15.72
C PRO A 228 -22.72 23.87 -17.25
N SER A 229 -22.06 22.95 -17.96
CA SER A 229 -22.33 22.41 -19.31
C SER A 229 -22.05 23.27 -20.57
N ASP A 230 -21.09 22.76 -21.35
CA ASP A 230 -21.30 22.22 -22.72
C ASP A 230 -21.44 23.21 -23.89
N VAL A 231 -20.38 23.34 -24.69
CA VAL A 231 -20.44 23.63 -26.13
C VAL A 231 -19.29 22.92 -26.84
N LEU A 232 -19.62 21.89 -27.63
CA LEU A 232 -18.80 21.35 -28.71
C LEU A 232 -18.79 22.33 -29.89
N GLN A 233 -17.63 22.55 -30.52
CA GLN A 233 -17.56 22.87 -31.95
C GLN A 233 -16.25 22.35 -32.55
N ASP A 234 -16.45 21.65 -33.65
CA ASP A 234 -15.54 20.89 -34.51
C ASP A 234 -15.22 21.72 -35.75
N VAL A 235 -13.95 21.84 -36.16
CA VAL A 235 -13.53 21.82 -37.57
C VAL A 235 -12.00 21.78 -37.73
N THR A 236 -11.55 20.62 -38.22
CA THR A 236 -10.47 20.35 -39.20
C THR A 236 -9.54 21.49 -39.68
N SER A 237 -8.23 21.26 -39.54
CA SER A 237 -7.21 21.61 -40.55
C SER A 237 -6.08 20.58 -40.56
N VAL A 238 -5.88 19.98 -41.73
CA VAL A 238 -4.83 19.00 -42.06
C VAL A 238 -3.62 19.76 -42.59
N GLU A 239 -2.42 19.55 -42.04
CA GLU A 239 -1.15 19.47 -42.80
C GLU A 239 0.05 19.01 -41.93
N GLU A 240 0.58 17.86 -42.34
CA GLU A 240 1.99 17.45 -42.47
C GLU A 240 2.97 17.43 -41.27
N LEU A 241 3.25 16.17 -40.85
CA LEU A 241 4.58 15.55 -40.70
C LEU A 241 5.65 16.25 -39.83
N SER A 242 5.82 15.72 -38.62
CA SER A 242 7.17 15.38 -38.13
C SER A 242 7.14 14.09 -37.31
N PHE A 243 7.74 13.04 -37.86
CA PHE A 243 8.01 11.79 -37.16
C PHE A 243 9.09 12.02 -36.12
N HIS A 244 8.70 12.26 -34.88
CA HIS A 244 9.55 12.02 -33.72
C HIS A 244 8.83 11.08 -32.77
N ASN A 245 9.42 9.89 -32.62
CA ASN A 245 9.00 8.83 -31.72
C ASN A 245 8.81 9.39 -30.30
N LYS A 246 7.58 9.72 -29.92
CA LYS A 246 7.21 9.90 -28.52
C LYS A 246 7.15 8.52 -27.89
N ALA A 247 8.24 8.15 -27.21
CA ALA A 247 8.22 7.08 -26.24
C ALA A 247 7.06 7.33 -25.26
N VAL A 248 6.26 6.30 -25.05
CA VAL A 248 5.23 6.26 -24.00
C VAL A 248 5.90 6.60 -22.67
N PRO A 249 5.35 7.49 -21.83
CA PRO A 249 5.93 7.76 -20.52
C PRO A 249 5.90 6.46 -19.71
N ASN A 250 7.07 6.04 -19.24
CA ASN A 250 7.22 4.81 -18.46
C ASN A 250 6.48 4.98 -17.13
N ILE A 251 5.55 4.06 -16.85
CA ILE A 251 4.83 3.97 -15.56
C ILE A 251 5.79 3.86 -14.36
N VAL A 252 7.03 3.39 -14.60
CA VAL A 252 8.12 3.32 -13.61
C VAL A 252 8.43 4.68 -12.96
N ASP A 253 8.29 5.79 -13.70
CA ASP A 253 8.58 7.14 -13.18
C ASP A 253 7.57 7.61 -12.12
N SER A 254 6.35 7.06 -12.11
CA SER A 254 5.28 7.52 -11.22
C SER A 254 5.50 7.11 -9.75
N ALA A 255 6.10 5.94 -9.52
CA ALA A 255 6.34 5.46 -8.16
C ALA A 255 7.66 6.02 -7.56
N GLU A 256 8.62 6.45 -8.39
CA GLU A 256 9.81 7.20 -7.92
C GLU A 256 9.46 8.62 -7.41
N LYS A 257 8.29 9.14 -7.77
CA LYS A 257 7.88 10.52 -7.47
C LYS A 257 6.74 10.63 -6.45
N ILE A 258 6.61 9.66 -5.54
CA ILE A 258 5.65 9.76 -4.42
C ILE A 258 6.32 10.41 -3.22
N SER A 259 5.78 11.55 -2.78
CA SER A 259 6.18 12.20 -1.52
C SER A 259 5.15 11.96 -0.43
N PHE A 260 5.65 11.74 0.79
CA PHE A 260 4.87 11.52 2.00
C PHE A 260 5.07 12.67 2.99
N VAL A 261 3.98 13.18 3.56
CA VAL A 261 3.96 14.25 4.57
C VAL A 261 3.03 13.82 5.71
N VAL A 262 3.54 13.78 6.93
CA VAL A 262 2.72 13.51 8.12
C VAL A 262 1.83 14.72 8.39
N ARG A 263 0.52 14.49 8.55
CA ARG A 263 -0.48 15.55 8.78
C ARG A 263 -1.07 15.52 10.17
N ASP A 264 -1.23 14.34 10.74
CA ASP A 264 -1.76 14.18 12.08
C ASP A 264 -1.18 12.92 12.75
N ALA A 265 -1.24 12.87 14.07
CA ALA A 265 -0.82 11.75 14.88
C ALA A 265 -1.85 11.46 15.97
N LEU A 266 -2.34 10.23 15.98
CA LEU A 266 -3.17 9.70 17.05
C LEU A 266 -2.26 9.03 18.09
N ILE A 267 -2.23 9.62 19.28
CA ILE A 267 -1.37 9.18 20.38
C ILE A 267 -1.69 7.73 20.76
N ASN A 268 -0.64 6.92 20.87
CA ASN A 268 -0.72 5.56 21.38
C ASN A 268 0.13 5.42 22.63
N VAL A 269 -0.53 5.06 23.73
CA VAL A 269 0.09 4.88 25.04
C VAL A 269 0.61 3.44 25.24
N GLY A 270 0.34 2.55 24.27
CA GLY A 270 0.68 1.13 24.34
C GLY A 270 1.92 0.71 23.53
N PRO A 271 2.50 -0.47 23.83
CA PRO A 271 2.11 -1.37 24.92
C PRO A 271 2.73 -0.94 26.24
N LEU A 272 1.91 -0.84 27.29
CA LEU A 272 2.37 -0.59 28.64
C LEU A 272 3.07 -1.85 29.17
N LYS A 273 4.40 -1.82 29.22
CA LYS A 273 5.19 -2.96 29.73
C LYS A 273 5.15 -3.05 31.26
N ASP A 274 5.23 -1.90 31.91
CA ASP A 274 5.28 -1.78 33.37
C ASP A 274 4.65 -0.43 33.78
N PHE A 275 4.21 -0.34 35.02
CA PHE A 275 3.66 0.87 35.59
C PHE A 275 4.24 1.12 36.98
N ALA A 276 4.66 2.35 37.24
CA ALA A 276 5.02 2.80 38.58
C ALA A 276 4.25 4.09 38.88
N TYR A 277 3.80 4.24 40.12
CA TYR A 277 3.23 5.48 40.60
C TYR A 277 4.35 6.40 41.08
N GLY A 278 4.25 7.68 40.74
CA GLY A 278 5.17 8.71 41.21
C GLY A 278 4.47 10.06 41.29
N LEU A 279 5.00 10.92 42.17
CA LEU A 279 4.58 12.32 42.20
C LEU A 279 5.33 13.06 41.09
N ARG A 280 4.58 13.75 40.23
CA ARG A 280 5.17 14.65 39.23
C ARG A 280 5.76 15.85 39.97
N THR A 281 7.06 16.10 39.82
CA THR A 281 7.62 17.39 40.20
C THR A 281 7.16 18.45 39.21
N ASN A 282 6.67 19.57 39.72
CA ASN A 282 6.16 20.65 38.88
C ASN A 282 7.32 21.24 38.05
N SER A 283 7.24 21.11 36.73
CA SER A 283 8.23 21.65 35.81
C SER A 283 8.08 23.15 35.57
N ASP A 284 6.93 23.75 35.91
CA ASP A 284 6.68 25.19 35.79
C ASP A 284 6.37 25.82 37.16
N PRO A 285 7.34 26.54 37.78
CA PRO A 285 7.15 27.15 39.09
C PRO A 285 6.08 28.26 39.10
N ASN A 286 5.68 28.78 37.94
CA ASN A 286 4.72 29.89 37.81
C ASN A 286 3.29 29.45 37.49
N ALA A 287 3.04 28.15 37.31
CA ALA A 287 1.69 27.65 37.07
C ALA A 287 0.77 27.90 38.29
N ALA A 288 -0.33 28.62 38.09
CA ALA A 288 -1.35 28.93 39.11
C ALA A 288 -2.74 28.42 38.70
N GLY A 289 -3.60 28.13 39.68
CA GLY A 289 -4.97 27.67 39.46
C GLY A 289 -5.08 26.18 39.12
N ILE A 290 -6.02 25.81 38.24
CA ILE A 290 -6.34 24.41 37.88
C ILE A 290 -5.11 23.68 37.30
N ALA A 291 -4.23 24.40 36.58
CA ALA A 291 -2.96 23.91 36.07
C ALA A 291 -1.96 23.50 37.17
N LYS A 292 -2.12 23.99 38.41
CA LYS A 292 -1.33 23.58 39.58
C LYS A 292 -1.93 22.38 40.30
N GLN A 293 -3.25 22.15 40.19
CA GLN A 293 -3.94 21.00 40.77
C GLN A 293 -3.82 19.74 39.91
N SER A 294 -3.77 19.87 38.58
CA SER A 294 -3.42 18.77 37.67
C SER A 294 -2.00 18.24 37.88
N ASN A 295 -1.14 18.95 38.63
CA ASN A 295 0.22 18.52 38.95
C ASN A 295 0.31 17.52 40.11
N TYR A 296 -0.80 17.24 40.80
CA TYR A 296 -0.91 16.12 41.75
C TYR A 296 -1.60 14.89 41.14
N GLU A 297 -1.81 14.88 39.83
CA GLU A 297 -2.28 13.67 39.16
C GLU A 297 -1.19 12.61 39.17
N LEU A 298 -1.61 11.39 39.48
CA LEU A 298 -0.82 10.17 39.36
C LEU A 298 -0.12 10.15 37.99
N VAL A 299 1.18 10.41 37.95
CA VAL A 299 1.94 10.25 36.71
C VAL A 299 2.32 8.80 36.58
N ILE A 300 1.73 8.17 35.57
CA ILE A 300 2.12 6.85 35.11
C ILE A 300 3.44 7.03 34.38
N MET A 301 4.55 6.62 35.00
CA MET A 301 5.82 6.51 34.29
C MET A 301 5.78 5.24 33.44
N ILE A 302 5.57 5.40 32.15
CA ILE A 302 5.55 4.30 31.18
C ILE A 302 7.00 4.01 30.79
N LEU A 303 7.54 2.91 31.29
CA LEU A 303 8.89 2.49 30.95
C LEU A 303 8.88 1.85 29.55
N LEU A 304 9.05 2.65 28.51
CA LEU A 304 9.38 2.13 27.18
C LEU A 304 10.84 1.65 27.18
N PRO A 305 11.15 0.45 26.66
CA PRO A 305 12.52 -0.03 26.64
C PRO A 305 13.36 0.86 25.72
N PHE A 306 14.22 1.68 26.33
CA PHE A 306 15.39 2.25 25.66
C PHE A 306 16.24 1.07 25.17
N ASN A 307 16.18 0.78 23.87
CA ASN A 307 17.11 -0.16 23.26
C ASN A 307 18.41 0.61 22.98
N SER A 308 19.16 0.91 24.03
CA SER A 308 20.55 1.36 23.90
C SER A 308 21.40 0.16 23.50
N ARG A 309 21.60 -0.01 22.19
CA ARG A 309 22.77 -0.71 21.66
C ARG A 309 23.58 0.27 20.82
N LEU A 310 24.75 0.59 21.36
CA LEU A 310 25.94 1.02 20.63
C LEU A 310 26.28 0.01 19.52
#